data_AF-A0A7C3CA76-F1
#
_entry.id   AF-A0A7C3CA76-F1
#
_cell.length_a   1.000
_cell.length_b   1.000
_cell.length_c   1.000
_cell.angle_alpha   90.00
_cell.angle_beta   90.00
_cell.angle_gamma   90.00
#
_symmetry.space_group_name_H-M   'P 1'
#
loop_
_entity.id
_entity.type
_entity.pdbx_description
1 polymer ?
#
loop_
_entity_poly.entity_id
_entity_poly.type
_entity_poly.pdbx_seq_one_letter_code
_entity_poly.pdbx_strand_id
1 'polypeptide(L)'
;MQTKHYVSGRDMYENYPQGLEQVWLGLGCFWGAERLFWETGGVYVTSVGYGGGTKEHPSYRHVCSGTTGHAELVHVVFSPD
;
A
#
# COMPACT_ATOMS: atom_id res chain seq x y z
N MET A 1 -6.70 2.88 16.22
CA MET A 1 -6.16 2.77 14.85
C MET A 1 -6.71 1.49 14.25
N GLN A 2 -7.31 1.53 13.07
CA GLN A 2 -7.77 0.31 12.40
C GLN A 2 -6.54 -0.39 11.83
N THR A 3 -6.14 -1.51 12.44
CA THR A 3 -4.98 -2.29 11.99
C THR A 3 -5.41 -3.40 11.03
N LYS A 4 -6.70 -3.76 11.03
CA LYS A 4 -7.26 -4.83 10.22
C LYS A 4 -7.61 -4.33 8.82
N HIS A 5 -7.12 -5.05 7.82
CA HIS A 5 -7.45 -4.87 6.42
C HIS A 5 -8.93 -5.15 6.20
N TYR A 6 -9.63 -4.23 5.53
CA TYR A 6 -11.07 -4.29 5.39
C TYR A 6 -11.55 -5.57 4.66
N VAL A 7 -10.83 -5.99 3.62
CA VAL A 7 -11.22 -7.14 2.78
C VAL A 7 -10.81 -8.47 3.40
N SER A 8 -9.57 -8.57 3.90
CA SER A 8 -8.99 -9.85 4.34
C SER A 8 -9.09 -10.09 5.84
N GLY A 9 -9.39 -9.06 6.65
CA GLY A 9 -9.39 -9.14 8.12
C GLY A 9 -8.01 -9.35 8.76
N ARG A 10 -6.93 -9.33 7.97
CA ARG A 10 -5.53 -9.50 8.42
C ARG A 10 -4.94 -8.18 8.90
N ASP A 11 -3.86 -8.22 9.68
CA ASP A 11 -3.16 -6.98 10.04
C ASP A 11 -2.41 -6.38 8.84
N MET A 12 -2.51 -5.06 8.67
CA MET A 12 -2.02 -4.32 7.50
C MET A 12 -0.57 -3.83 7.60
N TYR A 13 0.01 -3.75 8.80
CA TYR A 13 1.25 -2.98 9.00
C TYR A 13 2.34 -3.69 9.78
N GLU A 14 2.08 -4.83 10.40
CA GLU A 14 3.05 -5.50 11.28
C GLU A 14 2.79 -7.01 11.37
N ASN A 15 3.81 -7.76 11.78
CA ASN A 15 3.73 -9.20 12.09
C ASN A 15 3.24 -10.09 10.93
N TYR A 16 3.72 -9.82 9.72
CA TYR A 16 3.51 -10.74 8.61
C TYR A 16 4.14 -12.10 8.91
N PRO A 17 3.47 -13.21 8.55
CA PRO A 17 4.08 -14.53 8.57
C PRO A 17 5.45 -14.56 7.86
N GLN A 18 6.35 -15.41 8.32
CA GLN A 18 7.63 -15.64 7.65
C GLN A 18 7.42 -16.17 6.22
N GLY A 19 8.35 -15.83 5.33
CA GLY A 19 8.30 -16.23 3.92
C GLY A 19 7.50 -15.29 3.01
N LEU A 20 6.90 -14.23 3.56
CA LEU A 20 6.25 -13.19 2.75
C LEU A 20 7.22 -12.08 2.38
N GLU A 21 7.07 -11.58 1.15
CA GLU A 21 7.82 -10.44 0.61
C GLU A 21 6.93 -9.20 0.49
N GLN A 22 7.58 -8.04 0.34
CA GLN A 22 6.94 -6.72 0.28
C GLN A 22 7.40 -5.96 -0.96
N VAL A 23 6.46 -5.33 -1.66
CA VAL A 23 6.75 -4.44 -2.78
C VAL A 23 5.87 -3.19 -2.73
N TRP A 24 6.44 -2.06 -3.17
CA TRP A 24 5.73 -0.79 -3.35
C TRP A 24 5.68 -0.43 -4.83
N LEU A 25 4.48 -0.17 -5.33
CA LEU A 25 4.22 0.05 -6.76
C LEU A 25 3.48 1.36 -6.99
N GLY A 26 4.04 2.22 -7.85
CA GLY A 26 3.39 3.44 -8.31
C GLY A 26 2.69 3.24 -9.65
N LEU A 27 1.35 3.25 -9.65
CA LEU A 27 0.52 2.85 -10.81
C LEU A 27 -0.56 3.88 -11.17
N GLY A 28 -0.42 5.12 -10.70
CA GLY A 28 -1.46 6.14 -10.78
C GLY A 28 -2.42 6.05 -9.59
N CYS A 29 -3.73 6.24 -9.82
CA CYS A 29 -4.70 6.24 -8.73
C CYS A 29 -4.68 4.92 -7.94
N PHE A 30 -4.26 4.98 -6.68
CA PHE A 30 -4.06 3.79 -5.86
C PHE A 30 -5.36 3.01 -5.53
N TRP A 31 -6.55 3.59 -5.69
CA TRP A 31 -7.83 2.94 -5.37
C TRP A 31 -8.11 1.79 -6.33
N GLY A 32 -7.92 2.05 -7.63
CA GLY A 32 -8.07 1.02 -8.65
C GLY A 32 -6.92 0.02 -8.59
N ALA A 33 -5.70 0.50 -8.37
CA ALA A 33 -4.51 -0.33 -8.34
C ALA A 33 -4.52 -1.31 -7.16
N GLU A 34 -4.80 -0.85 -5.93
CA GLU A 34 -4.86 -1.70 -4.74
C GLU A 34 -5.87 -2.83 -4.90
N ARG A 35 -7.04 -2.52 -5.48
CA ARG A 35 -8.09 -3.52 -5.71
C ARG A 35 -7.63 -4.70 -6.53
N LEU A 36 -6.84 -4.45 -7.57
CA LEU A 36 -6.32 -5.52 -8.43
C LEU A 36 -5.41 -6.48 -7.64
N PHE A 37 -4.64 -5.97 -6.69
CA PHE A 37 -3.72 -6.80 -5.91
C PHE A 37 -4.42 -7.62 -4.83
N TRP A 38 -5.39 -7.06 -4.07
CA TRP A 38 -6.03 -7.88 -3.03
C TRP A 38 -6.86 -9.04 -3.58
N GLU A 39 -7.23 -9.00 -4.87
CA GLU A 39 -7.92 -10.10 -5.58
C GLU A 39 -6.93 -11.11 -6.20
N THR A 40 -5.63 -10.81 -6.22
CA THR A 40 -4.60 -11.64 -6.83
C THR A 40 -4.20 -12.79 -5.90
N GLY A 41 -4.14 -14.01 -6.44
CA GLY A 41 -3.67 -15.19 -5.72
C GLY A 41 -2.24 -15.01 -5.21
N GLY A 42 -1.98 -15.47 -3.97
CA GLY A 42 -0.67 -15.29 -3.31
C GLY A 42 -0.51 -13.96 -2.57
N VAL A 43 -1.41 -12.99 -2.77
CA VAL A 43 -1.40 -11.74 -1.99
C VAL A 43 -1.95 -11.98 -0.58
N TYR A 44 -1.16 -11.59 0.42
CA TYR A 44 -1.52 -11.72 1.82
C TYR A 44 -2.35 -10.52 2.31
N VAL A 45 -1.86 -9.30 2.07
CA VAL A 45 -2.54 -8.05 2.43
C VAL A 45 -2.03 -6.91 1.57
N THR A 46 -2.86 -5.88 1.40
CA THR A 46 -2.47 -4.64 0.73
C THR A 46 -2.69 -3.45 1.65
N SER A 47 -1.97 -2.37 1.37
CA SER A 47 -2.24 -1.05 1.91
C SER A 47 -1.82 0.01 0.91
N VAL A 48 -2.22 1.26 1.13
CA VAL A 48 -1.88 2.37 0.24
C VAL A 48 -1.26 3.53 0.99
N GLY A 49 -0.43 4.29 0.29
CA GLY A 49 0.22 5.46 0.85
C GLY A 49 0.88 6.34 -0.19
N TYR A 50 1.72 7.24 0.29
CA TYR A 50 2.45 8.19 -0.53
C TYR A 50 3.95 8.05 -0.25
N GLY A 51 4.79 7.97 -1.28
CA GLY A 51 6.22 7.72 -1.14
C GLY A 51 7.04 8.30 -2.29
N GLY A 52 8.36 8.34 -2.15
CA GLY A 52 9.30 8.87 -3.16
C GLY A 52 9.47 10.40 -3.18
N GLY A 53 8.70 11.14 -2.37
CA GLY A 53 8.82 12.58 -2.20
C GLY A 53 9.66 12.98 -0.98
N THR A 54 9.64 14.28 -0.66
CA THR A 54 10.47 14.86 0.42
C THR A 54 9.67 15.36 1.62
N LYS A 55 8.33 15.44 1.51
CA LYS A 55 7.50 15.95 2.60
C LYS A 55 7.18 14.83 3.60
N GLU A 56 7.70 14.96 4.81
CA GLU A 56 7.32 14.08 5.92
C GLU A 56 5.81 14.13 6.24
N HIS A 57 5.24 12.95 6.51
CA HIS A 57 3.83 12.74 6.88
C HIS A 57 2.83 13.55 6.02
N PRO A 58 2.83 13.37 4.69
CA PRO A 58 1.96 14.14 3.81
C PRO A 58 0.50 13.69 3.99
N SER A 59 -0.42 14.64 3.88
CA SER A 59 -1.86 14.33 3.78
C SER A 59 -2.22 14.21 2.30
N TYR A 60 -3.37 13.60 1.98
CA TYR A 60 -3.89 13.57 0.60
C TYR A 60 -3.91 14.96 -0.04
N ARG A 61 -4.39 15.98 0.71
CA ARG A 61 -4.42 17.36 0.21
C ARG A 61 -3.04 17.93 -0.09
N HIS A 62 -2.02 17.57 0.71
CA HIS A 62 -0.65 17.95 0.41
C HIS A 62 -0.16 17.29 -0.88
N VAL A 63 -0.43 16.00 -1.08
CA VAL A 63 -0.01 15.30 -2.31
C VAL A 63 -0.72 15.86 -3.53
N CYS A 64 -2.02 16.15 -3.44
CA CYS A 64 -2.79 16.76 -4.52
C CYS A 64 -2.31 18.17 -4.91
N SER A 65 -1.60 18.90 -4.03
CA SER A 65 -1.00 20.18 -4.43
C SER A 65 0.22 20.01 -5.33
N GLY A 66 0.74 18.79 -5.49
CA GLY A 66 1.88 18.47 -6.35
C GLY A 66 3.24 18.92 -5.81
N THR A 67 3.28 19.52 -4.61
CA THR A 67 4.50 20.13 -4.04
C THR A 67 5.33 19.19 -3.18
N THR A 68 4.83 17.98 -2.92
CA THR A 68 5.48 17.03 -2.01
C THR A 68 6.47 16.10 -2.71
N GLY A 69 6.35 15.96 -4.04
CA GLY A 69 7.11 15.00 -4.84
C GLY A 69 6.70 13.53 -4.62
N HIS A 70 5.66 13.25 -3.83
CA HIS A 70 5.22 11.86 -3.62
C HIS A 70 4.40 11.33 -4.79
N ALA A 71 4.62 10.05 -5.10
CA ALA A 71 3.70 9.25 -5.89
C ALA A 71 2.67 8.56 -4.99
N GLU A 72 1.50 8.27 -5.53
CA GLU A 72 0.57 7.31 -4.95
C GLU A 72 1.14 5.90 -5.11
N LEU A 73 1.23 5.15 -4.01
CA LEU A 73 1.83 3.83 -3.96
C LEU A 73 0.84 2.81 -3.39
N VAL A 74 0.86 1.61 -3.98
CA VAL A 74 0.29 0.40 -3.38
C VAL A 74 1.41 -0.38 -2.73
N HIS A 75 1.23 -0.74 -1.47
CA HIS A 75 2.06 -1.68 -0.75
C HIS A 75 1.41 -3.07 -0.80
N VAL A 76 2.14 -4.06 -1.30
CA VAL A 76 1.66 -5.44 -1.45
C VAL A 76 2.56 -6.36 -0.65
N VAL A 77 1.94 -7.15 0.23
CA VAL A 77 2.60 -8.25 0.95
C VAL A 77 2.14 -9.55 0.31
N PHE A 78 3.06 -10.39 -0.16
CA PHE A 78 2.73 -11.56 -0.98
C PHE A 78 3.67 -12.76 -0.74
N SER A 79 3.22 -13.95 -1.12
CA SER A 79 4.05 -15.17 -1.21
C SER A 79 4.82 -15.15 -2.54
N PRO A 80 6.16 -15.22 -2.55
CA PRO A 80 6.95 -15.28 -3.78
C PRO A 80 6.89 -16.64 -4.50
N ASP A 81 6.47 -17.69 -3.79
CA ASP A 81 6.26 -19.06 -4.29
C ASP A 81 4.82 -19.32 -4.73
#